data_AF-A0A087E4H4-F1
#
_entry.id   AF-A0A087E4H4-F1
#
_cell.length_a   1.000
_cell.length_b   1.000
_cell.length_c   1.000
_cell.angle_alpha   90.00
_cell.angle_beta   90.00
_cell.angle_gamma   90.00
#
_symmetry.space_group_name_H-M   'P 1'
#
loop_
_entity.id
_entity.type
_entity.pdbx_description
1 polymer ?
#
loop_
_entity_poly.entity_id
_entity_poly.type
_entity_poly.pdbx_seq_one_letter_code
_entity_poly.pdbx_strand_id
1 'polypeptide(L)'
;MSGTLVPNRLHAVPRVHGVVERFTAGVGHCPASLSDGVPLTLPALEDEAACLGVRVTWQELPAGYCGVYDWTRCRIVLHDGLTPVQARCTLCHELEHVRHFDRVCGGKGEARARRRTALRLVSPVAYAAAEQVYEGNTWLMAVELGVTAQVIDDYRKLLYDSDVCVQ
;
A
#
# COMPACT_ATOMS: atom_id res chain seq x y z
N MET A 1 6.92 2.05 -48.02
CA MET A 1 5.94 2.04 -46.91
C MET A 1 6.73 2.19 -45.62
N SER A 2 6.88 3.43 -45.15
CA SER A 2 7.68 3.74 -43.96
C SER A 2 6.72 4.18 -42.86
N GLY A 3 6.52 3.31 -41.85
CA GLY A 3 5.63 3.58 -40.73
C GLY A 3 6.37 4.33 -39.64
N THR A 4 5.96 5.57 -39.37
CA THR A 4 6.52 6.41 -38.31
C THR A 4 5.90 6.01 -36.96
N LEU A 5 6.77 5.65 -36.02
CA LEU A 5 6.41 5.36 -34.63
C LEU A 5 5.99 6.67 -33.94
N VAL A 6 4.75 6.76 -33.45
CA VAL A 6 4.28 7.87 -32.62
C VAL A 6 4.64 7.57 -31.16
N PRO A 7 5.40 8.42 -30.45
CA PRO A 7 5.71 8.18 -29.05
C PRO A 7 4.49 8.43 -28.15
N ASN A 8 4.26 7.47 -27.26
CA ASN A 8 3.19 7.43 -26.26
C ASN A 8 3.28 8.65 -25.34
N ARG A 9 2.24 9.51 -25.37
CA ARG A 9 2.15 10.75 -24.60
C ARG A 9 1.75 10.38 -23.18
N LEU A 10 2.67 10.55 -22.22
CA LEU A 10 2.38 10.51 -20.79
C LEU A 10 1.22 11.48 -20.49
N HIS A 11 0.05 10.94 -20.13
CA HIS A 11 -1.08 11.75 -19.72
C HIS A 11 -0.77 12.35 -18.33
N ALA A 12 -0.59 13.67 -18.31
CA ALA A 12 -0.42 14.46 -17.12
C ALA A 12 -1.71 14.42 -16.27
N VAL A 13 -1.59 14.02 -15.01
CA VAL A 13 -2.66 14.13 -14.01
C VAL A 13 -2.96 15.62 -13.78
N PRO A 14 -4.24 16.06 -13.80
CA PRO A 14 -4.58 17.47 -13.69
C PRO A 14 -4.20 18.05 -12.31
N ARG A 15 -3.56 19.21 -12.33
CA ARG A 15 -3.18 19.99 -11.14
C ARG A 15 -4.43 20.56 -10.46
N VAL A 16 -4.78 20.03 -9.30
CA VAL A 16 -5.75 20.67 -8.38
C VAL A 16 -5.01 21.76 -7.58
N HIS A 17 -5.21 23.03 -7.94
CA HIS A 17 -4.72 24.16 -7.14
C HIS A 17 -5.60 24.33 -5.90
N GLY A 18 -4.99 24.36 -4.72
CA GLY A 18 -5.65 24.62 -3.45
C GLY A 18 -4.61 24.96 -2.39
N VAL A 19 -4.83 26.07 -1.71
CA VAL A 19 -3.93 26.80 -0.81
C VAL A 19 -3.34 25.92 0.30
N VAL A 20 -2.02 26.02 0.49
CA VAL A 20 -1.25 25.35 1.55
C VAL A 20 -1.28 26.24 2.80
N GLU A 21 -2.16 25.94 3.75
CA GLU A 21 -2.00 26.44 5.12
C GLU A 21 -1.13 25.47 5.92
N ARG A 22 -0.04 26.01 6.48
CA ARG A 22 0.95 25.30 7.28
C ARG A 22 0.29 24.81 8.56
N PHE A 23 0.16 23.49 8.72
CA PHE A 23 -0.15 22.89 10.01
C PHE A 23 1.16 22.66 10.77
N THR A 24 1.30 23.31 11.92
CA THR A 24 2.39 23.11 12.87
C THR A 24 2.27 21.72 13.49
N ALA A 25 3.36 20.95 13.43
CA ALA A 25 3.49 19.63 14.01
C ALA A 25 3.23 19.66 15.53
N GLY A 26 2.08 19.15 15.94
CA GLY A 26 1.86 18.71 17.31
C GLY A 26 2.49 17.34 17.46
N VAL A 27 3.42 17.21 18.42
CA VAL A 27 4.12 15.96 18.75
C VAL A 27 3.13 15.04 19.48
N GLY A 28 2.22 14.44 18.72
CA GLY A 28 1.35 13.36 19.19
C GLY A 28 2.16 12.07 19.24
N HIS A 29 2.16 11.42 20.40
CA HIS A 29 2.83 10.14 20.60
C HIS A 29 2.24 9.09 19.63
N CYS A 30 2.97 8.71 18.59
CA CYS A 30 2.58 7.63 17.68
C CYS A 30 2.58 6.32 18.48
N PRO A 31 1.45 5.58 18.59
CA PRO A 31 1.47 4.25 19.18
C PRO A 31 2.10 3.26 18.17
N ALA A 32 3.41 3.37 17.94
CA ALA A 32 4.18 2.41 17.16
C ALA A 32 4.68 1.29 18.08
N SER A 33 3.77 0.52 18.65
CA SER A 33 4.06 -0.83 19.14
C SER A 33 2.75 -1.61 19.25
N LEU A 34 2.22 -2.07 18.11
CA LEU A 34 1.20 -3.11 18.11
C LEU A 34 1.85 -4.38 18.64
N SER A 35 1.49 -4.76 19.86
CA SER A 35 1.83 -6.03 20.50
C SER A 35 1.29 -7.20 19.68
N ASP A 36 2.03 -8.31 19.71
CA ASP A 36 1.81 -9.55 18.95
C ASP A 36 0.33 -9.98 18.88
N GLY A 37 -0.26 -9.93 17.67
CA GLY A 37 -1.47 -10.68 17.32
C GLY A 37 -2.73 -9.90 16.95
N VAL A 38 -2.77 -8.57 17.09
CA VAL A 38 -3.94 -7.77 16.64
C VAL A 38 -3.81 -7.44 15.14
N PRO A 39 -4.81 -7.76 14.30
CA PRO A 39 -4.78 -7.40 12.88
C PRO A 39 -4.67 -5.88 12.71
N LEU A 40 -3.75 -5.43 11.87
CA LEU A 40 -3.62 -4.02 11.52
C LEU A 40 -4.87 -3.54 10.78
N THR A 41 -5.72 -2.76 11.46
CA THR A 41 -7.04 -2.32 10.97
C THR A 41 -6.94 -1.04 10.14
N LEU A 42 -7.99 -0.74 9.36
CA LEU A 42 -8.05 0.50 8.57
C LEU A 42 -7.98 1.77 9.46
N PRO A 43 -8.74 1.89 10.57
CA PRO A 43 -8.62 3.06 11.46
C PRO A 43 -7.22 3.24 12.05
N ALA A 44 -6.54 2.14 12.43
CA ALA A 44 -5.17 2.24 12.95
C ALA A 44 -4.18 2.77 11.89
N LEU A 45 -4.40 2.45 10.62
CA LEU A 45 -3.62 3.01 9.51
C LEU A 45 -3.95 4.49 9.26
N GLU A 46 -5.22 4.90 9.43
CA GLU A 46 -5.63 6.30 9.33
C GLU A 46 -5.02 7.14 10.46
N ASP A 47 -5.00 6.62 11.68
CA ASP A 47 -4.33 7.22 12.84
C ASP A 47 -2.82 7.36 12.60
N GLU A 48 -2.19 6.33 12.01
CA GLU A 48 -0.78 6.40 11.62
C GLU A 48 -0.55 7.49 10.56
N ALA A 49 -1.40 7.59 9.55
CA ALA A 49 -1.29 8.62 8.52
C ALA A 49 -1.39 10.03 9.15
N ALA A 50 -2.34 10.23 10.07
CA ALA A 50 -2.48 11.47 10.82
C ALA A 50 -1.22 11.80 11.64
N CYS A 51 -0.65 10.81 12.33
CA CYS A 51 0.61 10.95 13.06
C CYS A 51 1.80 11.30 12.16
N LEU A 52 1.81 10.81 10.92
CA LEU A 52 2.80 11.16 9.89
C LEU A 52 2.52 12.52 9.22
N GLY A 53 1.47 13.23 9.62
CA GLY A 53 1.08 14.52 9.05
C GLY A 53 0.50 14.42 7.64
N VAL A 54 -0.02 13.25 7.26
CA VAL A 54 -0.60 12.98 5.94
C VAL A 54 -2.11 12.76 6.06
N ARG A 55 -2.87 13.46 5.23
CA ARG A 55 -4.33 13.34 5.23
C ARG A 55 -4.79 12.18 4.35
N VAL A 56 -5.69 11.33 4.83
CA VAL A 56 -6.35 10.31 3.99
C VAL A 56 -7.64 10.91 3.42
N THR A 57 -7.86 10.73 2.12
CA THR A 57 -9.05 11.23 1.40
C THR A 57 -9.57 10.17 0.44
N TRP A 58 -10.86 10.23 0.13
CA TRP A 58 -11.55 9.29 -0.74
C TRP A 58 -12.11 10.01 -1.95
N GLN A 59 -11.76 9.56 -3.16
CA GLN A 59 -12.17 10.18 -4.42
C GLN A 59 -12.28 9.09 -5.50
N GLU A 60 -13.03 9.35 -6.56
CA GLU A 60 -12.97 8.52 -7.77
C GLU A 60 -11.57 8.63 -8.40
N LEU A 61 -10.97 7.49 -8.75
CA LEU A 61 -9.66 7.43 -9.41
C LEU A 61 -9.78 6.77 -10.79
N PRO A 62 -8.87 7.07 -11.73
CA PRO A 62 -8.85 6.39 -13.02
C PRO A 62 -8.78 4.87 -12.86
N ALA A 63 -9.35 4.15 -13.83
CA ALA A 63 -9.34 2.69 -13.83
C ALA A 63 -7.91 2.13 -13.64
N GLY A 64 -7.78 1.15 -12.74
CA GLY A 64 -6.51 0.53 -12.38
C GLY A 64 -5.80 1.16 -11.16
N TYR A 65 -6.30 2.27 -10.62
CA TYR A 65 -5.76 2.88 -9.40
C TYR A 65 -6.65 2.58 -8.19
N CYS A 66 -6.08 1.91 -7.19
CA CYS A 66 -6.75 1.75 -5.89
C CYS A 66 -6.43 2.92 -4.95
N GLY A 67 -5.24 3.49 -5.07
CA GLY A 67 -4.82 4.65 -4.28
C GLY A 67 -3.57 5.29 -4.83
N VAL A 68 -3.23 6.47 -4.29
CA VAL A 68 -2.01 7.19 -4.62
C VAL A 68 -1.58 8.09 -3.47
N TYR A 69 -0.31 8.06 -3.13
CA TYR A 69 0.35 9.05 -2.31
C TYR A 69 0.73 10.30 -3.14
N ASP A 70 0.09 11.42 -2.83
CA ASP A 70 0.38 12.74 -3.39
C ASP A 70 1.31 13.51 -2.45
N TRP A 71 2.62 13.33 -2.67
CA TRP A 71 3.66 13.97 -1.87
C TRP A 71 3.59 15.50 -1.92
N THR A 72 3.09 16.09 -3.02
CA THR A 72 3.03 17.55 -3.16
C THR A 72 2.00 18.19 -2.25
N ARG A 73 0.95 17.44 -1.91
CA ARG A 73 -0.17 17.90 -1.06
C ARG A 73 -0.21 17.22 0.30
N CYS A 74 0.81 16.42 0.64
CA CYS A 74 0.87 15.62 1.87
C CYS A 74 -0.43 14.84 2.13
N ARG A 75 -0.92 14.12 1.12
CA ARG A 75 -2.15 13.34 1.24
C ARG A 75 -2.05 11.98 0.57
N ILE A 76 -2.81 11.03 1.09
CA ILE A 76 -3.13 9.77 0.42
C ILE A 76 -4.55 9.90 -0.11
N VAL A 77 -4.73 9.55 -1.38
CA VAL A 77 -6.05 9.46 -2.02
C VAL A 77 -6.35 7.98 -2.25
N LEU A 78 -7.41 7.47 -1.63
CA LEU A 78 -7.95 6.13 -1.88
C LEU A 78 -9.12 6.23 -2.85
N HIS A 79 -9.31 5.21 -3.67
CA HIS A 79 -10.51 5.09 -4.50
C HIS A 79 -11.73 4.85 -3.60
N ASP A 80 -12.80 5.61 -3.80
CA ASP A 80 -14.05 5.50 -3.05
C ASP A 80 -14.83 4.19 -3.24
N GLY A 81 -14.58 3.43 -4.31
CA GLY A 81 -15.20 2.14 -4.59
C GLY A 81 -14.48 0.93 -3.98
N LEU A 82 -13.45 1.14 -3.15
CA LEU A 82 -12.72 0.03 -2.54
C LEU A 82 -13.55 -0.68 -1.46
N THR A 83 -13.49 -2.00 -1.47
CA THR A 83 -13.91 -2.80 -0.31
C THR A 83 -13.04 -2.48 0.91
N PRO A 84 -13.50 -2.76 2.14
CA PRO A 84 -12.70 -2.54 3.35
C PRO A 84 -11.33 -3.23 3.32
N VAL A 85 -11.25 -4.45 2.78
CA VAL A 85 -9.99 -5.19 2.62
C VAL A 85 -9.05 -4.48 1.64
N GLN A 86 -9.57 -4.07 0.49
CA GLN A 86 -8.77 -3.33 -0.49
C GLN A 86 -8.28 -2.00 0.09
N ALA A 87 -9.15 -1.22 0.72
CA ALA A 87 -8.77 0.05 1.33
C ALA A 87 -7.65 -0.11 2.37
N ARG A 88 -7.76 -1.12 3.23
CA ARG A 88 -6.74 -1.44 4.25
C ARG A 88 -5.40 -1.81 3.60
N CYS A 89 -5.42 -2.68 2.59
CA CYS A 89 -4.20 -3.08 1.87
C CYS A 89 -3.57 -1.89 1.13
N THR A 90 -4.38 -1.10 0.43
CA THR A 90 -3.93 0.08 -0.32
C THR A 90 -3.40 1.16 0.61
N LEU A 91 -4.08 1.48 1.71
CA LEU A 91 -3.60 2.51 2.64
C LEU A 91 -2.26 2.09 3.28
N CYS A 92 -2.13 0.81 3.65
CA CYS A 92 -0.86 0.28 4.14
C CYS A 92 0.27 0.44 3.10
N HIS A 93 -0.03 0.20 1.83
CA HIS A 93 0.91 0.40 0.71
C HIS A 93 1.33 1.86 0.57
N GLU A 94 0.38 2.79 0.51
CA GLU A 94 0.67 4.21 0.37
C GLU A 94 1.42 4.78 1.58
N LEU A 95 1.18 4.27 2.79
CA LEU A 95 1.95 4.65 3.98
C LEU A 95 3.43 4.25 3.87
N GLU A 96 3.76 3.15 3.18
CA GLU A 96 5.16 2.81 2.92
C GLU A 96 5.81 3.80 1.94
N HIS A 97 5.05 4.38 1.00
CA HIS A 97 5.54 5.50 0.20
C HIS A 97 5.78 6.77 1.04
N VAL A 98 4.87 7.08 1.98
CA VAL A 98 5.02 8.21 2.92
C VAL A 98 6.30 8.06 3.75
N ARG A 99 6.49 6.91 4.40
CA ARG A 99 7.62 6.63 5.30
C ARG A 99 8.99 6.80 4.63
N HIS A 100 9.04 6.59 3.32
CA HIS A 100 10.27 6.67 2.54
C HIS A 100 10.37 7.93 1.66
N PHE A 101 9.41 8.85 1.78
CA PHE A 101 9.35 10.10 1.03
C PHE A 101 9.45 9.90 -0.49
N ASP A 102 8.77 8.88 -1.02
CA ASP A 102 8.78 8.61 -2.45
C ASP A 102 8.14 9.77 -3.22
N ARG A 103 8.89 10.36 -4.14
CA ARG A 103 8.45 11.50 -4.98
C ARG A 103 8.01 11.09 -6.37
N VAL A 104 8.31 9.85 -6.76
CA VAL A 104 8.00 9.28 -8.07
C VAL A 104 7.36 7.92 -7.88
N CYS A 105 6.33 7.64 -8.66
CA CYS A 105 5.70 6.32 -8.70
C CYS A 105 6.58 5.34 -9.49
N GLY A 106 6.67 4.09 -9.01
CA GLY A 106 7.31 2.98 -9.72
C GLY A 106 8.75 2.66 -9.32
N GLY A 107 9.30 1.63 -9.97
CA GLY A 107 10.68 1.17 -9.75
C GLY A 107 10.93 0.61 -8.34
N LYS A 108 12.07 0.98 -7.74
CA LYS A 108 12.52 0.48 -6.43
C LYS A 108 11.59 0.87 -5.28
N GLY A 109 10.95 2.04 -5.35
CA GLY A 109 10.04 2.52 -4.30
C GLY A 109 8.79 1.64 -4.21
N GLU A 110 8.20 1.35 -5.36
CA GLU A 110 7.03 0.48 -5.50
C GLU A 110 7.33 -0.98 -5.08
N ALA A 111 8.48 -1.53 -5.49
CA ALA A 111 8.90 -2.86 -5.03
C ALA A 111 9.09 -2.93 -3.50
N ARG A 112 9.68 -1.88 -2.91
CA ARG A 112 9.81 -1.75 -1.45
C ARG A 112 8.46 -1.64 -0.77
N ALA A 113 7.55 -0.80 -1.28
CA ALA A 113 6.22 -0.62 -0.72
C ALA A 113 5.44 -1.94 -0.68
N ARG A 114 5.45 -2.72 -1.78
CA ARG A 114 4.84 -4.06 -1.81
C ARG A 114 5.45 -5.01 -0.77
N ARG A 115 6.78 -5.11 -0.72
CA ARG A 115 7.49 -5.95 0.28
C ARG A 115 7.11 -5.58 1.70
N ARG A 116 7.14 -4.29 2.03
CA ARG A 116 6.87 -3.80 3.39
C ARG A 116 5.39 -3.96 3.76
N THR A 117 4.48 -3.78 2.80
CA THR A 117 3.04 -4.02 2.99
C THR A 117 2.76 -5.47 3.31
N ALA A 118 3.32 -6.41 2.54
CA ALA A 118 3.18 -7.84 2.79
C ALA A 118 3.65 -8.23 4.19
N LEU A 119 4.83 -7.76 4.61
CA LEU A 119 5.37 -8.03 5.94
C LEU A 119 4.55 -7.43 7.09
N ARG A 120 3.79 -6.36 6.84
CA ARG A 120 2.94 -5.72 7.85
C ARG A 120 1.59 -6.39 7.99
N LEU A 121 1.02 -6.88 6.89
CA LEU A 121 -0.34 -7.38 6.85
C LEU A 121 -0.44 -8.90 7.00
N VAL A 122 0.61 -9.64 6.64
CA VAL A 122 0.63 -11.10 6.66
C VAL A 122 1.39 -11.59 7.89
N SER A 123 0.68 -12.28 8.79
CA SER A 123 1.31 -13.03 9.88
C SER A 123 1.92 -14.32 9.31
N PRO A 124 3.21 -14.62 9.55
CA PRO A 124 3.83 -15.86 9.09
C PRO A 124 3.13 -17.12 9.61
N VAL A 125 2.66 -17.08 10.87
CA VAL A 125 1.95 -18.21 11.50
C VAL A 125 0.59 -18.42 10.85
N ALA A 126 -0.18 -17.34 10.64
CA ALA A 126 -1.49 -17.43 9.99
C ALA A 126 -1.35 -17.85 8.52
N TYR A 127 -0.32 -17.35 7.84
CA TYR A 127 0.00 -17.74 6.46
C TYR A 127 0.29 -19.24 6.35
N ALA A 128 1.16 -19.78 7.21
CA ALA A 128 1.51 -21.20 7.18
C ALA A 128 0.29 -22.10 7.45
N ALA A 129 -0.57 -21.71 8.40
CA ALA A 129 -1.82 -22.42 8.66
C ALA A 129 -2.77 -22.36 7.44
N ALA A 130 -2.97 -21.18 6.86
CA ALA A 130 -3.83 -21.01 5.68
C ALA A 130 -3.30 -21.78 4.46
N GLU A 131 -1.98 -21.81 4.27
CA GLU A 131 -1.35 -22.55 3.17
C GLU A 131 -1.60 -24.06 3.26
N GLN A 132 -1.58 -24.62 4.48
CA GLN A 132 -1.91 -26.03 4.72
C GLN A 132 -3.40 -26.32 4.49
N VAL A 133 -4.29 -25.46 5.00
CA VAL A 133 -5.75 -25.67 4.91
C VAL A 133 -6.26 -25.53 3.47
N TYR A 134 -5.74 -24.55 2.74
CA TYR A 134 -6.22 -24.20 1.41
C TYR A 134 -5.31 -24.68 0.28
N GLU A 135 -4.33 -25.54 0.59
CA GLU A 135 -3.39 -26.14 -0.38
C GLU A 135 -2.73 -25.11 -1.30
N GLY A 136 -2.35 -23.96 -0.73
CA GLY A 136 -1.73 -22.86 -1.48
C GLY A 136 -2.68 -22.09 -2.42
N ASN A 137 -4.01 -22.26 -2.34
CA ASN A 137 -4.96 -21.46 -3.12
C ASN A 137 -4.94 -19.98 -2.71
N THR A 138 -4.36 -19.12 -3.55
CA THR A 138 -4.15 -17.69 -3.27
C THR A 138 -5.44 -16.97 -2.89
N TRP A 139 -6.55 -17.24 -3.57
CA TRP A 139 -7.80 -16.52 -3.35
C TRP A 139 -8.42 -16.89 -2.00
N LEU A 140 -8.48 -18.18 -1.67
CA LEU A 140 -9.02 -18.63 -0.38
C LEU A 140 -8.14 -18.17 0.78
N MET A 141 -6.82 -18.24 0.63
CA MET A 141 -5.88 -17.72 1.62
C MET A 141 -6.03 -16.20 1.82
N ALA A 142 -6.22 -15.44 0.74
CA ALA A 142 -6.43 -14.00 0.83
C ALA A 142 -7.71 -13.65 1.61
N VAL A 143 -8.79 -14.40 1.37
CA VAL A 143 -10.05 -14.26 2.12
C VAL A 143 -9.85 -14.59 3.60
N GLU A 144 -9.21 -15.72 3.92
CA GLU A 144 -8.91 -16.13 5.30
C GLU A 144 -8.09 -15.08 6.06
N LEU A 145 -7.03 -14.59 5.41
CA LEU A 145 -6.09 -13.64 6.00
C LEU A 145 -6.60 -12.19 5.94
N GLY A 146 -7.77 -11.97 5.34
CA GLY A 146 -8.39 -10.66 5.19
C GLY A 146 -7.56 -9.67 4.36
N VAL A 147 -6.74 -10.14 3.42
CA VAL A 147 -5.88 -9.32 2.53
C VAL A 147 -6.28 -9.50 1.07
N THR A 148 -5.68 -8.73 0.16
CA THR A 148 -5.85 -8.96 -1.29
C THR A 148 -4.95 -10.09 -1.77
N ALA A 149 -5.33 -10.75 -2.87
CA ALA A 149 -4.51 -11.77 -3.51
C ALA A 149 -3.10 -11.25 -3.88
N GLN A 150 -3.01 -9.98 -4.29
CA GLN A 150 -1.73 -9.31 -4.59
C GLN A 150 -0.78 -9.32 -3.38
N VAL A 151 -1.29 -9.07 -2.17
CA VAL A 151 -0.48 -9.09 -0.94
C VAL A 151 0.04 -10.50 -0.64
N ILE A 152 -0.76 -11.55 -0.91
CA ILE A 152 -0.32 -12.95 -0.76
C ILE A 152 0.79 -13.28 -1.76
N ASP A 153 0.63 -12.90 -3.02
CA ASP A 153 1.64 -13.14 -4.06
C ASP A 153 2.94 -12.38 -3.78
N ASP A 154 2.84 -11.16 -3.26
CA ASP A 154 4.01 -10.40 -2.85
C ASP A 154 4.70 -11.01 -1.64
N TYR A 155 3.95 -11.52 -0.65
CA TYR A 155 4.52 -12.24 0.48
C TYR A 155 5.28 -13.50 0.04
N ARG A 156 4.72 -14.28 -0.89
CA ARG A 156 5.39 -15.47 -1.45
C ARG A 156 6.71 -15.15 -2.14
N LYS A 157 6.76 -14.07 -2.93
CA LYS A 157 8.03 -13.62 -3.54
C LYS A 157 9.10 -13.37 -2.49
N LEU A 158 8.73 -12.86 -1.32
CA LEU A 158 9.68 -12.66 -0.22
C LEU A 158 10.24 -13.98 0.32
N LEU A 159 9.41 -15.02 0.41
CA LEU A 159 9.86 -16.34 0.85
C LEU A 159 10.89 -16.90 -0.14
N TYR A 160 10.57 -16.88 -1.44
CA TYR A 160 11.49 -17.33 -2.48
C TYR A 160 12.81 -16.53 -2.51
N ASP A 161 12.75 -15.20 -2.42
CA ASP A 161 13.94 -14.34 -2.42
C ASP A 161 14.79 -14.57 -1.14
N SER A 162 14.16 -14.95 -0.02
CA SER A 162 14.86 -15.26 1.23
C SER A 162 15.53 -16.63 1.17
N ASP A 163 14.88 -17.61 0.55
CA ASP A 163 15.40 -18.97 0.37
C ASP A 163 16.58 -19.04 -0.62
N VAL A 164 16.69 -18.08 -1.55
CA VAL A 164 17.82 -17.99 -2.50
C VAL A 164 19.08 -17.39 -1.85
N CYS A 165 18.96 -16.64 -0.76
CA CYS A 165 20.11 -16.04 -0.07
C CYS A 165 20.79 -16.95 0.96
N VAL A 166 20.35 -18.21 1.11
CA VAL A 166 20.94 -19.18 2.07
C VAL A 166 21.80 -20.27 1.41
N GLN A 167 22.29 -20.06 0.19
CA GLN A 167 23.23 -20.98 -0.49
C GLN A 167 24.60 -20.35 -0.76
#